data_AF-A0A1I0D438-F1
#
_entry.id   AF-A0A1I0D438-F1
#
_cell.length_a   1.000
_cell.length_b   1.000
_cell.length_c   1.000
_cell.angle_alpha   90.00
_cell.angle_beta   90.00
_cell.angle_gamma   90.00
#
_symmetry.space_group_name_H-M   'P 1'
#
loop_
_entity.id
_entity.type
_entity.pdbx_description
1 polymer ?
#
loop_
_entity_poly.entity_id
_entity_poly.type
_entity_poly.pdbx_seq_one_letter_code
_entity_poly.pdbx_strand_id
1 'polypeptide(L)'
;MVNKIFNELKKFKIVDWEVLYLGCKSFPIGTFSPNNISDFACRQLAVMELNDASFISVSELSFCTEINDEVIVTISELCDLNNIDLTLSKKKWVVFAIKELINHLPDDSLYGPLALNDFWNKWGEPNNSPNIIQGVSNTMTPNDRCQATCPFFHCYLPYFL
;
A
#
# COMPACT_ATOMS: atom_id res chain seq x y z
N MET A 1 8.69 7.32 3.48
CA MET A 1 7.49 7.66 2.67
C MET A 1 6.21 7.11 3.31
N VAL A 2 6.14 5.84 3.72
CA VAL A 2 4.97 5.25 4.40
C VAL A 2 4.50 6.07 5.62
N ASN A 3 5.40 6.47 6.52
CA ASN A 3 5.02 7.30 7.69
C ASN A 3 4.44 8.68 7.31
N LYS A 4 4.89 9.28 6.19
CA LYS A 4 4.35 10.55 5.69
C LYS A 4 2.92 10.36 5.19
N ILE A 5 2.69 9.32 4.40
CA ILE A 5 1.35 8.92 3.93
C ILE A 5 0.43 8.63 5.11
N PHE A 6 0.91 7.90 6.12
CA PHE A 6 0.14 7.60 7.31
C PHE A 6 -0.25 8.85 8.11
N ASN A 7 0.66 9.84 8.21
CA ASN A 7 0.34 11.12 8.83
C ASN A 7 -0.73 11.90 8.05
N GLU A 8 -0.76 11.80 6.72
CA GLU A 8 -1.85 12.34 5.92
C GLU A 8 -3.16 11.60 6.21
N LEU A 9 -3.17 10.25 6.21
CA LEU A 9 -4.35 9.46 6.58
C LEU A 9 -4.90 9.85 7.97
N LYS A 10 -4.00 10.08 8.95
CA LYS A 10 -4.34 10.58 10.30
C LYS A 10 -5.09 11.91 10.23
N LYS A 11 -4.64 12.86 9.38
CA LYS A 11 -5.30 14.18 9.24
C LYS A 11 -6.74 14.06 8.71
N PHE A 12 -6.99 13.10 7.81
CA PHE A 12 -8.32 12.86 7.24
C PHE A 12 -9.23 12.01 8.16
N LYS A 13 -8.74 11.56 9.33
CA LYS A 13 -9.48 10.71 10.28
C LYS A 13 -10.04 9.42 9.66
N ILE A 14 -9.33 8.85 8.69
CA ILE A 14 -9.71 7.61 7.99
C ILE A 14 -8.85 6.41 8.39
N VAL A 15 -8.08 6.55 9.48
CA VAL A 15 -7.22 5.51 10.03
C VAL A 15 -8.05 4.58 10.91
N ASP A 16 -7.94 3.28 10.63
CA ASP A 16 -8.50 2.17 11.39
C ASP A 16 -7.41 1.10 11.62
N TRP A 17 -7.77 0.03 12.34
CA TRP A 17 -6.87 -1.08 12.64
C TRP A 17 -6.31 -1.76 11.39
N GLU A 18 -7.06 -1.73 10.30
CA GLU A 18 -6.69 -2.37 9.05
C GLU A 18 -5.71 -1.55 8.22
N VAL A 19 -5.87 -0.22 8.24
CA VAL A 19 -4.86 0.71 7.72
C VAL A 19 -3.52 0.48 8.44
N LEU A 20 -3.54 0.25 9.75
CA LEU A 20 -2.35 -0.13 10.53
C LEU A 20 -1.81 -1.51 10.13
N TYR A 21 -2.68 -2.52 10.05
CA TYR A 21 -2.32 -3.88 9.64
C TYR A 21 -1.57 -3.90 8.31
N LEU A 22 -2.12 -3.22 7.30
CA LEU A 22 -1.51 -3.10 5.98
C LEU A 22 -0.18 -2.33 6.03
N GLY A 23 -0.07 -1.33 6.91
CA GLY A 23 1.19 -0.63 7.18
C GLY A 23 2.28 -1.58 7.71
N CYS A 24 1.93 -2.46 8.65
CA CYS A 24 2.84 -3.41 9.27
C CYS A 24 3.26 -4.55 8.33
N LYS A 25 2.35 -5.03 7.46
CA LYS A 25 2.60 -6.10 6.49
C LYS A 25 3.59 -5.72 5.36
N SER A 26 4.21 -4.54 5.47
CA SER A 26 5.18 -3.96 4.56
C SER A 26 4.62 -3.63 3.18
N PHE A 27 4.43 -2.33 2.93
CA PHE A 27 4.28 -1.82 1.57
C PHE A 27 5.65 -1.73 0.88
N PRO A 28 5.71 -1.75 -0.46
CA PRO A 28 6.95 -1.58 -1.23
C PRO A 28 7.63 -0.20 -1.04
N ILE A 29 7.13 0.65 -0.13
CA ILE A 29 7.59 2.04 0.06
C ILE A 29 8.33 2.28 1.39
N GLY A 30 8.67 1.21 2.12
CA GLY A 30 9.56 1.26 3.28
C GLY A 30 8.89 0.90 4.61
N THR A 31 9.64 1.16 5.69
CA THR A 31 9.33 0.66 7.04
C THR A 31 8.30 1.51 7.76
N PHE A 32 7.32 0.84 8.38
CA PHE A 32 6.31 1.47 9.23
C PHE A 32 6.86 1.68 10.65
N SER A 33 6.59 2.85 11.24
CA SER A 33 7.08 3.14 12.59
C SER A 33 6.20 2.48 13.67
N PRO A 34 6.78 1.78 14.67
CA PRO A 34 6.03 1.23 15.82
C PRO A 34 5.25 2.32 16.57
N ASN A 35 5.81 3.53 16.68
CA ASN A 35 5.17 4.68 17.32
C ASN A 35 3.79 5.02 16.72
N ASN A 36 3.56 4.71 15.45
CA ASN A 36 2.26 4.92 14.83
C ASN A 36 1.17 4.01 15.39
N ILE A 37 1.54 2.79 15.79
CA ILE A 37 0.65 1.79 16.38
C ILE A 37 0.34 2.19 17.82
N SER A 38 1.37 2.45 18.62
CA SER A 38 1.21 2.83 20.02
C SER A 38 0.44 4.14 20.18
N ASP A 39 0.72 5.15 19.35
CA ASP A 39 -0.06 6.41 19.32
C ASP A 39 -1.54 6.17 19.03
N PHE A 40 -1.86 5.27 18.10
CA PHE A 40 -3.23 4.98 17.72
C PHE A 40 -3.94 4.18 18.81
N ALA A 41 -3.29 3.15 19.34
CA ALA A 41 -3.80 2.33 20.43
C ALA A 41 -4.08 3.16 21.69
N CYS A 42 -3.17 4.07 22.08
CA CYS A 42 -3.39 5.01 23.18
C CYS A 42 -4.67 5.85 23.00
N ARG A 43 -4.94 6.33 21.78
CA ARG A 43 -6.14 7.12 21.49
C ARG A 43 -7.40 6.27 21.53
N GLN A 44 -7.34 5.01 21.12
CA GLN A 44 -8.46 4.09 21.21
C GLN A 44 -8.78 3.73 22.66
N LEU A 45 -7.76 3.45 23.48
CA LEU A 45 -7.96 3.19 24.92
C LEU A 45 -8.64 4.35 25.64
N ALA A 46 -8.33 5.60 25.25
CA ALA A 46 -8.92 6.78 25.87
C ALA A 46 -10.44 6.89 25.65
N VAL A 47 -11.01 6.17 24.67
CA VAL A 47 -12.44 6.21 24.34
C VAL A 47 -13.13 4.86 24.48
N MET A 48 -12.38 3.79 24.79
CA MET A 48 -12.87 2.42 24.88
C MET A 48 -13.42 2.09 26.27
N GLU A 49 -14.44 1.22 26.33
CA GLU A 49 -14.97 0.71 27.59
C GLU A 49 -14.09 -0.42 28.15
N LEU A 50 -13.99 -0.50 29.48
CA LEU A 50 -13.17 -1.53 30.16
C LEU A 50 -13.65 -2.97 29.92
N ASN A 51 -14.91 -3.16 29.52
CA ASN A 51 -15.50 -4.47 29.26
C ASN A 51 -15.37 -4.91 27.79
N ASP A 52 -14.75 -4.09 26.95
CA ASP A 52 -14.55 -4.42 25.53
C ASP A 52 -13.60 -5.62 25.40
N ALA A 53 -13.96 -6.60 24.58
CA ALA A 53 -13.15 -7.79 24.33
C ALA A 53 -11.76 -7.45 23.74
N SER A 54 -11.65 -6.31 23.06
CA SER A 54 -10.41 -5.83 22.48
C SER A 54 -9.52 -5.04 23.46
N PHE A 55 -10.00 -4.74 24.68
CA PHE A 55 -9.30 -3.85 25.62
C PHE A 55 -7.87 -4.31 25.93
N ILE A 56 -7.68 -5.60 26.18
CA ILE A 56 -6.37 -6.18 26.51
C ILE A 56 -5.41 -6.02 25.32
N SER A 57 -5.85 -6.43 24.13
CA SER A 57 -5.06 -6.35 22.89
C SER A 57 -4.68 -4.90 22.56
N VAL A 58 -5.60 -3.94 22.71
CA VAL A 58 -5.30 -2.53 22.48
C VAL A 58 -4.34 -1.98 23.55
N SER A 59 -4.47 -2.43 24.81
CA SER A 59 -3.54 -2.08 25.89
C SER A 59 -2.12 -2.55 25.58
N GLU A 60 -1.94 -3.78 25.12
CA GLU A 60 -0.62 -4.30 24.73
C GLU A 60 -0.01 -3.48 23.59
N LEU A 61 -0.80 -3.18 22.56
CA LEU A 61 -0.35 -2.38 21.41
C LEU A 61 0.02 -0.93 21.78
N SER A 62 -0.53 -0.39 22.87
CA SER A 62 -0.18 0.97 23.35
C SER A 62 1.27 1.09 23.82
N PHE A 63 1.89 -0.02 24.22
CA PHE A 63 3.31 -0.08 24.60
C PHE A 63 4.19 -0.64 23.48
N CYS A 64 3.69 -0.71 22.24
CA CYS A 64 4.44 -1.22 21.10
C CYS A 64 5.70 -0.36 20.82
N THR A 65 6.87 -0.97 20.98
CA THR A 65 8.18 -0.39 20.66
C THR A 65 8.80 -0.97 19.40
N GLU A 66 8.37 -2.17 18.99
CA GLU A 66 8.83 -2.87 17.80
C GLU A 66 7.67 -3.59 17.11
N ILE A 67 7.77 -3.75 15.79
CA ILE A 67 6.79 -4.49 14.99
C ILE A 67 7.37 -5.89 14.76
N ASN A 68 6.82 -6.87 15.46
CA ASN A 68 7.12 -8.29 15.30
C ASN A 68 5.87 -9.04 14.79
N ASP A 69 6.01 -10.34 14.55
CA ASP A 69 4.90 -11.17 14.05
C ASP A 69 3.72 -11.23 15.03
N GLU A 70 3.98 -11.20 16.35
CA GLU A 70 2.95 -11.19 17.38
C GLU A 70 2.08 -9.92 17.29
N VAL A 71 2.70 -8.75 17.18
CA VAL A 71 2.01 -7.46 16.98
C VAL A 71 1.15 -7.51 15.72
N ILE A 72 1.65 -8.10 14.64
CA ILE A 72 0.88 -8.23 13.39
C ILE A 72 -0.33 -9.15 13.59
N VAL A 73 -0.18 -10.26 14.31
CA VAL A 73 -1.27 -11.18 14.65
C VAL A 73 -2.32 -10.48 15.51
N THR A 74 -1.91 -9.78 16.57
CA THR A 74 -2.84 -9.03 17.44
C THR A 74 -3.64 -7.99 16.65
N ILE A 75 -2.98 -7.24 15.76
CA ILE A 75 -3.69 -6.27 14.90
C ILE A 75 -4.65 -7.00 13.94
N SER A 76 -4.28 -8.17 13.43
CA SER A 76 -5.16 -8.99 12.57
C SER A 76 -6.42 -9.42 13.32
N GLU A 77 -6.28 -9.91 14.54
CA GLU A 77 -7.42 -10.31 15.39
C GLU A 77 -8.35 -9.12 15.68
N LEU A 78 -7.78 -7.93 15.89
CA LEU A 78 -8.55 -6.68 16.03
C LEU A 78 -9.29 -6.30 14.74
N CYS A 79 -8.74 -6.61 13.56
CA CYS A 79 -9.43 -6.37 12.29
C CYS A 79 -10.62 -7.33 12.13
N ASP A 80 -10.44 -8.60 12.49
CA ASP A 80 -11.48 -9.63 12.40
C ASP A 80 -12.68 -9.31 13.32
N LEU A 81 -12.40 -8.84 14.54
CA LEU A 81 -13.44 -8.42 15.49
C LEU A 81 -14.29 -7.24 14.99
N ASN A 82 -13.67 -6.34 14.21
CA ASN A 82 -14.31 -5.12 13.74
C ASN A 82 -14.94 -5.25 12.34
N ASN A 83 -14.85 -6.43 11.71
CA ASN A 83 -15.43 -6.73 10.38
C ASN A 83 -15.11 -5.66 9.32
N ILE A 84 -13.83 -5.27 9.23
CA ILE A 84 -13.34 -4.18 8.38
C ILE A 84 -12.99 -4.74 6.97
N ASP A 85 -13.15 -3.91 5.93
CA ASP A 85 -12.90 -4.29 4.52
C ASP A 85 -11.47 -3.96 4.03
N LEU A 86 -10.63 -5.00 3.93
CA LEU A 86 -9.23 -4.95 3.48
C LEU A 86 -9.07 -4.24 2.15
N THR A 87 -10.06 -4.37 1.28
CA THR A 87 -10.07 -3.77 -0.05
C THR A 87 -10.15 -2.25 0.05
N LEU A 88 -10.98 -1.74 0.96
CA LEU A 88 -11.15 -0.31 1.18
C LEU A 88 -9.88 0.29 1.78
N SER A 89 -9.29 -0.35 2.79
CA SER A 89 -8.06 0.15 3.42
C SER A 89 -6.87 0.13 2.46
N LYS A 90 -6.76 -0.88 1.59
CA LYS A 90 -5.78 -0.88 0.50
C LYS A 90 -5.99 0.31 -0.44
N LYS A 91 -7.24 0.62 -0.83
CA LYS A 91 -7.55 1.79 -1.67
C LYS A 91 -7.16 3.11 -0.99
N LYS A 92 -7.38 3.26 0.32
CA LYS A 92 -6.93 4.44 1.08
C LYS A 92 -5.42 4.63 0.93
N TRP A 93 -4.64 3.56 1.14
CA TRP A 93 -3.18 3.62 0.97
C TRP A 93 -2.76 3.99 -0.45
N VAL A 94 -3.37 3.36 -1.47
CA VAL A 94 -3.09 3.64 -2.90
C VAL A 94 -3.31 5.11 -3.23
N VAL A 95 -4.46 5.69 -2.85
CA VAL A 95 -4.83 7.06 -3.20
C VAL A 95 -3.80 8.06 -2.66
N PHE A 96 -3.38 7.91 -1.40
CA PHE A 96 -2.41 8.83 -0.81
C PHE A 96 -0.98 8.56 -1.31
N ALA A 97 -0.64 7.32 -1.62
CA ALA A 97 0.65 6.98 -2.23
C ALA A 97 0.79 7.58 -3.65
N ILE A 98 -0.28 7.53 -4.46
CA ILE A 98 -0.32 8.16 -5.78
C ILE A 98 -0.27 9.68 -5.67
N LYS A 99 -1.04 10.27 -4.74
CA LYS A 99 -0.99 11.71 -4.49
C LYS A 99 0.44 12.16 -4.18
N GLU A 100 1.13 11.43 -3.31
CA GLU A 100 2.54 11.70 -3.01
C GLU A 100 3.43 11.51 -4.24
N LEU A 101 3.23 10.46 -5.05
CA LEU A 101 3.98 10.25 -6.28
C LEU A 101 3.80 11.40 -7.28
N ILE A 102 2.56 11.82 -7.54
CA ILE A 102 2.22 12.89 -8.50
C ILE A 102 2.95 14.19 -8.16
N ASN A 103 3.05 14.52 -6.87
CA ASN A 103 3.77 15.72 -6.41
C ASN A 103 5.29 15.68 -6.66
N HIS A 104 5.86 14.52 -6.99
CA HIS A 104 7.28 14.31 -7.25
C HIS A 104 7.54 13.70 -8.64
N LEU A 105 6.55 13.72 -9.53
CA LEU A 105 6.74 13.23 -10.89
C LEU A 105 7.71 14.15 -11.64
N PRO A 106 8.59 13.58 -12.48
CA PRO A 106 9.34 14.36 -13.46
C PRO A 106 8.38 15.13 -14.39
N ASP A 107 8.70 16.39 -14.68
CA ASP A 107 7.92 17.27 -15.57
C ASP A 107 8.04 16.90 -17.06
N ASP A 108 8.82 15.87 -17.39
CA ASP A 108 9.01 15.44 -18.77
C ASP A 108 7.99 14.38 -19.20
N SER A 109 7.67 14.41 -20.50
CA SER A 109 6.62 13.59 -21.10
C SER A 109 6.93 12.09 -21.15
N LEU A 110 8.14 11.66 -20.80
CA LEU A 110 8.57 10.26 -20.88
C LEU A 110 8.73 9.63 -19.50
N TYR A 111 9.53 10.23 -18.61
CA TYR A 111 9.83 9.69 -17.30
C TYR A 111 8.68 9.85 -16.31
N GLY A 112 7.82 10.86 -16.46
CA GLY A 112 6.60 10.98 -15.66
C GLY A 112 5.69 9.73 -15.76
N PRO A 113 5.25 9.35 -16.97
CA PRO A 113 4.47 8.13 -17.15
C PRO A 113 5.20 6.83 -16.82
N LEU A 114 6.52 6.74 -17.06
CA LEU A 114 7.31 5.57 -16.66
C LEU A 114 7.31 5.39 -15.14
N ALA A 115 7.47 6.48 -14.38
CA ALA A 115 7.40 6.44 -12.92
C ALA A 115 6.01 6.02 -12.41
N LEU A 116 4.93 6.43 -13.09
CA LEU A 116 3.57 5.94 -12.80
C LEU A 116 3.45 4.44 -13.06
N ASN A 117 4.01 3.94 -14.16
CA ASN A 117 3.99 2.51 -14.47
C ASN A 117 4.72 1.69 -13.41
N ASP A 118 5.94 2.12 -13.05
CA ASP A 118 6.74 1.47 -12.01
C ASP A 118 6.03 1.44 -10.66
N PHE A 119 5.30 2.51 -10.32
CA PHE A 119 4.51 2.56 -9.10
C PHE A 119 3.43 1.48 -9.07
N TRP A 120 2.61 1.38 -10.11
CA TRP A 120 1.50 0.41 -10.17
C TRP A 120 1.99 -1.03 -10.21
N ASN A 121 3.11 -1.30 -10.89
CA ASN A 121 3.77 -2.60 -10.88
C ASN A 121 4.24 -2.99 -9.47
N LYS A 122 4.90 -2.07 -8.76
CA LYS A 122 5.34 -2.30 -7.37
C LYS A 122 4.15 -2.52 -6.43
N TRP A 123 3.01 -1.88 -6.70
CA TRP A 123 1.79 -2.03 -5.90
C TRP A 123 1.02 -3.34 -6.14
N GLY A 124 1.46 -4.16 -7.10
CA GLY A 124 0.76 -5.38 -7.51
C GLY A 124 -0.54 -5.11 -8.26
N GLU A 125 -0.70 -3.91 -8.84
CA GLU A 125 -1.88 -3.46 -9.57
C GLU A 125 -1.52 -2.99 -10.99
N PRO A 126 -0.85 -3.82 -11.81
CA PRO A 126 -0.33 -3.41 -13.12
C PRO A 126 -1.41 -2.94 -14.09
N ASN A 127 -2.64 -3.40 -13.92
CA ASN A 127 -3.78 -2.99 -14.75
C ASN A 127 -4.19 -1.53 -14.56
N ASN A 128 -3.83 -0.92 -13.44
CA ASN A 128 -4.09 0.50 -13.16
C ASN A 128 -3.00 1.42 -13.74
N SER A 129 -1.95 0.84 -14.31
CA SER A 129 -0.88 1.59 -14.96
C SER A 129 -1.34 2.28 -16.23
N PRO A 130 -0.91 3.53 -16.49
CA PRO A 130 -0.96 4.10 -17.82
C PRO A 130 0.02 3.32 -18.71
N ASN A 131 -0.46 2.24 -19.31
CA ASN A 131 0.32 1.43 -20.24
C ASN A 131 0.69 2.26 -21.47
N ILE A 132 1.87 2.87 -21.46
CA ILE A 132 2.44 3.48 -22.67
C ILE A 132 3.16 2.39 -23.45
N ILE A 133 2.59 1.95 -24.57
CA ILE A 133 3.27 1.93 -25.88
C ILE A 133 2.19 2.05 -26.97
N GLN A 134 2.00 3.24 -27.55
CA GLN A 134 1.41 3.36 -28.88
C GLN A 134 2.51 3.62 -29.91
N GLY A 135 2.93 2.55 -30.58
CA GLY A 135 3.29 2.68 -31.99
C GLY A 135 2.02 3.01 -32.75
N VAL A 136 2.10 3.95 -33.69
CA VAL A 136 0.97 4.41 -34.50
C VAL A 136 0.26 3.19 -35.11
N SER A 137 -1.06 3.06 -34.88
CA SER A 137 -1.94 2.03 -35.49
C SER A 137 -1.99 0.62 -34.88
N ASN A 138 -2.12 0.47 -33.54
CA ASN A 138 -2.50 -0.82 -32.94
C ASN A 138 -3.86 -0.77 -32.24
N THR A 139 -4.68 -1.81 -32.46
CA THR A 139 -6.06 -1.98 -31.96
C THR A 139 -6.18 -2.90 -30.73
N MET A 140 -5.07 -3.32 -30.15
CA MET A 140 -5.04 -4.29 -29.04
C MET A 140 -5.24 -3.62 -27.67
N THR A 141 -5.99 -4.30 -26.80
CA THR A 141 -6.19 -3.86 -25.41
C THR A 141 -5.01 -4.32 -24.52
N PRO A 142 -4.79 -3.69 -23.35
CA PRO A 142 -3.69 -4.07 -22.45
C PRO A 142 -3.70 -5.56 -22.03
N ASN A 143 -4.89 -6.17 -21.92
CA ASN A 143 -5.05 -7.56 -21.51
C ASN A 143 -4.64 -8.56 -22.60
N ASP A 144 -4.81 -8.18 -23.88
CA ASP A 144 -4.38 -8.98 -25.03
C ASP A 144 -2.85 -9.11 -25.11
N ARG A 145 -2.12 -8.18 -24.46
CA ARG A 145 -0.65 -8.09 -24.55
C ARG A 145 0.09 -9.04 -23.62
N CYS A 146 -0.40 -9.28 -22.40
CA CYS A 146 0.26 -10.19 -21.45
C CYS A 146 0.33 -11.62 -21.97
N GLN A 147 -0.66 -12.07 -22.74
CA GLN A 147 -0.61 -13.37 -23.42
C GLN A 147 0.35 -13.36 -24.63
N ALA A 148 0.48 -12.23 -25.32
CA ALA A 148 1.37 -12.10 -26.47
C ALA A 148 2.85 -11.96 -26.12
N THR A 149 3.22 -11.51 -24.92
CA THR A 149 4.63 -11.32 -24.50
C THR A 149 5.34 -12.58 -23.98
N CYS A 150 4.62 -13.67 -23.69
CA CYS A 150 5.23 -14.93 -23.21
C CYS A 150 6.12 -15.72 -24.20
N PRO A 151 6.22 -15.43 -25.52
CA PRO A 151 7.28 -16.00 -26.36
C PRO A 151 8.48 -15.05 -26.60
N PHE A 152 8.39 -13.75 -26.26
CA PHE A 152 9.38 -12.77 -26.73
C PHE A 152 10.69 -12.72 -25.95
N PHE A 153 10.79 -13.40 -24.80
CA PHE A 153 12.08 -13.58 -24.13
C PHE A 153 13.06 -14.48 -24.91
N HIS A 154 12.63 -15.15 -25.98
CA HIS A 154 13.49 -15.98 -26.82
C HIS A 154 14.08 -15.25 -28.06
N CYS A 155 13.77 -13.97 -28.29
CA CYS A 155 14.19 -13.27 -29.52
C CYS A 155 15.30 -12.22 -29.35
N TYR A 156 15.85 -12.00 -28.15
CA TYR A 156 16.92 -11.01 -27.91
C TYR A 156 18.33 -11.61 -27.65
N LEU A 157 18.65 -12.73 -28.30
CA LEU A 157 20.03 -13.28 -28.35
C LEU A 157 20.41 -13.62 -29.80
N PRO A 158 20.62 -12.62 -30.68
CA PRO A 158 21.92 -12.62 -31.38
C PRO A 158 22.35 -11.21 -31.88
N TYR A 159 22.50 -10.22 -30.99
CA TYR A 159 23.16 -8.95 -31.35
C TYR A 159 24.19 -8.48 -30.32
N PHE A 160 24.82 -9.43 -29.63
CA PHE A 160 26.08 -9.20 -28.92
C PHE A 160 27.01 -10.39 -29.14
N LEU A 161 27.71 -10.37 -30.28
CA LEU A 161 29.11 -10.72 -30.51
C LEU A 161 29.44 -10.55 -31.99
#